data_AF-A0A2E3XXT8-F1
#
_entry.id   AF-A0A2E3XXT8-F1
#
_cell.length_a   1.000
_cell.length_b   1.000
_cell.length_c   1.000
_cell.angle_alpha   90.00
_cell.angle_beta   90.00
_cell.angle_gamma   90.00
#
_symmetry.space_group_name_H-M   'P 1'
#
loop_
_entity.id
_entity.type
_entity.pdbx_description
1 polymer ?
#
loop_
_entity_poly.entity_id
_entity_poly.type
_entity_poly.pdbx_seq_one_letter_code
_entity_poly.pdbx_strand_id
1 'polypeptide(L)'
;MQTTGSGYQFLRKNLWDKPHFQAILSRACADIKGSLSFERIINSLGWYGLRDRLASTYLYHQEHGYYPDIVLLKNIEDILHFEEEIKNQTLEGYGRHFLYAFYIKMNLYYIKRTNPKGTYHNHLMSKSSIEVVKSFSRKTIDIDWLCMSIHHFVEYLGEDKLRQVLAEGGSYKELYKLLSEPQRYSINENFLSYASSIRDDSPFLFAQV
;
A
#
# COMPACT_ATOMS: atom_id res chain seq x y z
N MET A 1 -9.09 -3.29 14.03
CA MET A 1 -8.40 -2.60 15.14
C MET A 1 -9.44 -1.81 15.94
N GLN A 2 -9.78 -2.22 17.16
CA GLN A 2 -10.49 -1.32 18.09
C GLN A 2 -9.47 -0.28 18.54
N THR A 3 -9.70 1.00 18.24
CA THR A 3 -8.85 2.09 18.73
C THR A 3 -9.04 2.20 20.24
N THR A 4 -8.15 1.56 21.00
CA THR A 4 -8.02 1.79 22.44
C THR A 4 -7.63 3.26 22.70
N GLY A 5 -7.79 3.74 23.94
CA GLY A 5 -7.58 5.15 24.28
C GLY A 5 -6.22 5.74 23.85
N SER A 6 -5.16 4.94 23.81
CA SER A 6 -3.83 5.36 23.34
C SER A 6 -3.77 5.52 21.81
N GLY A 7 -4.38 4.62 21.04
CA GLY A 7 -4.47 4.73 19.58
C GLY A 7 -5.27 5.96 19.15
N TYR A 8 -6.35 6.26 19.88
CA TYR A 8 -7.15 7.46 19.65
C TYR A 8 -6.35 8.76 19.83
N GLN A 9 -5.62 8.90 20.94
CA GLN A 9 -4.78 10.08 21.19
C GLN A 9 -3.67 10.24 20.15
N PHE A 10 -3.06 9.12 19.73
CA PHE A 10 -2.06 9.13 18.68
C PHE A 10 -2.63 9.64 17.35
N LEU A 11 -3.78 9.13 16.93
CA LEU A 11 -4.42 9.56 15.68
C LEU A 11 -4.83 11.03 15.74
N ARG A 12 -5.41 11.49 16.85
CA ARG A 12 -5.78 12.90 17.04
C ARG A 12 -4.57 13.82 16.88
N LYS A 13 -3.48 13.54 17.60
CA LYS A 13 -2.25 14.34 17.55
C LYS A 13 -1.63 14.40 16.14
N ASN A 14 -1.64 13.28 15.43
CA ASN A 14 -0.94 13.19 14.14
C ASN A 14 -1.79 13.60 12.93
N LEU A 15 -3.12 13.53 13.05
CA LEU A 15 -4.07 13.81 11.96
C LEU A 15 -4.87 15.08 12.24
N TRP A 16 -5.56 15.15 13.38
CA TRP A 16 -6.50 16.25 13.65
C TRP A 16 -5.81 17.57 13.95
N ASP A 17 -4.72 17.56 14.71
CA ASP A 17 -4.10 18.81 15.18
C ASP A 17 -3.26 19.52 14.09
N LYS A 18 -3.24 18.99 12.85
CA LYS A 18 -2.54 19.58 11.71
C LYS A 18 -3.52 20.34 10.80
N PRO A 19 -3.42 21.67 10.67
CA PRO A 19 -4.39 22.49 9.92
C PRO A 19 -4.62 22.03 8.47
N HIS A 20 -3.55 21.66 7.76
CA HIS A 20 -3.65 21.18 6.37
C HIS A 20 -4.40 19.86 6.27
N PHE A 21 -4.28 18.99 7.27
CA PHE A 21 -4.95 17.71 7.29
C PHE A 21 -6.44 17.87 7.66
N GLN A 22 -6.78 18.84 8.51
CA GLN A 22 -8.18 19.15 8.85
C GLN A 22 -9.01 19.50 7.61
N ALA A 23 -8.46 20.26 6.66
CA ALA A 23 -9.17 20.62 5.44
C ALA A 23 -9.52 19.39 4.59
N ILE A 24 -8.56 18.48 4.42
CA ILE A 24 -8.76 17.23 3.66
C ILE A 24 -9.71 16.30 4.41
N LEU A 25 -9.54 16.18 5.73
CA LEU A 25 -10.39 15.35 6.58
C LEU A 25 -11.84 15.85 6.58
N SER A 26 -12.05 17.16 6.64
CA SER A 26 -13.39 17.76 6.57
C SER A 26 -14.06 17.47 5.24
N ARG A 27 -13.32 17.51 4.12
CA ARG A 27 -13.83 17.10 2.80
C ARG A 27 -14.15 15.61 2.76
N ALA A 28 -13.22 14.77 3.23
CA ALA A 28 -13.40 13.32 3.26
C ALA A 28 -14.56 12.85 4.15
N CYS A 29 -15.05 13.71 5.05
CA CYS A 29 -16.13 13.43 6.00
C CYS A 29 -17.33 14.37 5.85
N ALA A 30 -17.44 15.13 4.76
CA ALA A 30 -18.41 16.23 4.61
C ALA A 30 -19.88 15.79 4.67
N ASP A 31 -20.16 14.54 4.32
CA ASP A 31 -21.49 13.91 4.37
C ASP A 31 -21.88 13.37 5.76
N ILE A 32 -20.95 13.36 6.73
CA ILE A 32 -21.24 12.96 8.11
C ILE A 32 -21.96 14.11 8.79
N LYS A 33 -23.28 13.94 8.98
CA LYS A 33 -24.14 14.97 9.58
C LYS A 33 -23.69 15.36 10.99
N GLY A 34 -23.57 16.67 11.24
CA GLY A 34 -23.31 17.27 12.55
C GLY A 34 -21.94 17.97 12.66
N SER A 35 -21.67 18.58 13.82
CA SER A 35 -20.36 19.20 14.09
C SER A 35 -19.24 18.16 14.00
N LEU A 36 -18.27 18.40 13.10
CA LEU A 36 -17.06 17.58 12.90
C LEU A 36 -16.17 17.62 14.15
N SER A 37 -16.38 16.66 15.05
CA SER A 37 -15.39 16.32 16.08
C SER A 37 -14.71 15.03 15.66
N PHE A 38 -13.40 14.93 15.91
CA PHE A 38 -12.62 13.73 15.61
C PHE A 38 -13.21 12.50 16.30
N GLU A 39 -13.69 12.65 17.54
CA GLU A 39 -14.38 11.62 18.31
C GLU A 39 -15.58 11.04 17.55
N ARG A 40 -16.43 11.92 17.00
CA ARG A 40 -17.61 11.49 16.25
C ARG A 40 -17.24 10.78 14.98
N ILE A 41 -16.26 11.29 14.23
CA ILE A 41 -15.80 10.65 12.99
C ILE A 41 -15.31 9.23 13.29
N ILE A 42 -14.45 9.07 14.29
CA ILE A 42 -13.92 7.75 14.68
C ILE A 42 -15.02 6.83 15.21
N ASN A 43 -15.94 7.33 16.02
CA ASN A 43 -17.05 6.51 16.55
C ASN A 43 -18.06 6.10 15.47
N SER A 44 -18.27 6.93 14.45
CA SER A 44 -19.21 6.64 13.36
C SER A 44 -18.61 5.73 12.27
N LEU A 45 -17.35 5.94 11.89
CA LEU A 45 -16.71 5.22 10.78
C LEU A 45 -15.76 4.09 11.23
N GLY A 46 -15.23 4.18 12.44
CA GLY A 46 -14.04 3.43 12.83
C GLY A 46 -12.78 3.87 12.07
N TRP A 47 -11.63 3.27 12.43
CA TRP A 47 -10.36 3.56 11.77
C TRP A 47 -10.36 3.17 10.29
N TYR A 48 -10.86 1.98 9.95
CA TYR A 48 -10.90 1.51 8.56
C TYR A 48 -11.78 2.40 7.69
N GLY A 49 -12.98 2.76 8.16
CA GLY A 49 -13.84 3.68 7.42
C GLY A 49 -13.18 5.04 7.20
N LEU A 50 -12.49 5.60 8.20
CA LEU A 50 -11.76 6.85 8.00
C LEU A 50 -10.60 6.69 6.99
N ARG A 51 -9.78 5.65 7.13
CA ARG A 51 -8.66 5.31 6.23
C ARG A 51 -9.13 5.22 4.78
N ASP A 52 -10.18 4.46 4.54
CA ASP A 52 -10.73 4.17 3.22
C ASP A 52 -11.24 5.44 2.54
N ARG A 53 -11.93 6.29 3.30
CA ARG A 53 -12.43 7.58 2.80
C ARG A 53 -11.31 8.55 2.47
N LEU A 54 -10.27 8.61 3.30
CA LEU A 54 -9.08 9.39 3.01
C LEU A 54 -8.38 8.89 1.74
N ALA A 55 -8.15 7.58 1.62
CA ALA A 55 -7.54 6.99 0.44
C ALA A 55 -8.34 7.29 -0.83
N SER A 56 -9.66 7.10 -0.79
CA SER A 56 -10.55 7.42 -1.91
C SER A 56 -10.49 8.90 -2.30
N THR A 57 -10.39 9.79 -1.31
CA THR A 57 -10.31 11.24 -1.53
C THR A 57 -8.99 11.62 -2.21
N TYR A 58 -7.87 11.04 -1.77
CA TYR A 58 -6.55 11.27 -2.35
C TYR A 58 -6.42 10.71 -3.77
N LEU A 59 -6.88 9.48 -4.01
CA LEU A 59 -6.84 8.89 -5.36
C LEU A 59 -7.68 9.70 -6.35
N TYR A 60 -8.87 10.14 -5.92
CA TYR A 60 -9.71 10.99 -6.77
C TYR A 60 -8.99 12.29 -7.15
N HIS A 61 -8.37 12.95 -6.17
CA HIS A 61 -7.56 14.15 -6.42
C HIS A 61 -6.38 13.86 -7.34
N GLN A 62 -5.71 12.72 -7.16
CA GLN A 62 -4.57 12.36 -8.00
C GLN A 62 -4.99 12.12 -9.46
N GLU A 63 -6.17 11.55 -9.69
CA GLU A 63 -6.71 11.28 -11.02
C GLU A 63 -7.31 12.53 -11.69
N HIS A 64 -8.02 13.38 -10.94
CA HIS A 64 -8.82 14.48 -11.49
C HIS A 64 -8.23 15.89 -11.26
N GLY A 65 -7.26 16.03 -10.33
CA GLY A 65 -6.64 17.31 -9.98
C GLY A 65 -7.43 18.17 -8.98
N TYR A 66 -8.58 17.70 -8.49
CA TYR A 66 -9.40 18.38 -7.48
C TYR A 66 -10.01 17.35 -6.51
N TYR A 67 -10.39 17.80 -5.32
CA TYR A 67 -11.01 16.93 -4.31
C TYR A 67 -12.49 16.71 -4.60
N PRO A 68 -13.04 15.51 -4.35
CA PRO A 68 -14.45 15.23 -4.61
C PRO A 68 -15.35 15.92 -3.58
N ASP A 69 -16.55 16.33 -4.01
CA ASP A 69 -17.60 16.81 -3.11
C ASP A 69 -18.25 15.68 -2.31
N ILE A 70 -18.30 14.48 -2.91
CA ILE A 70 -18.83 13.25 -2.31
C ILE A 70 -17.79 12.15 -2.45
N VAL A 71 -17.44 11.52 -1.31
CA VAL A 71 -16.49 10.40 -1.30
C VAL A 71 -17.15 9.13 -1.84
N LEU A 72 -16.59 8.58 -2.91
CA LEU A 72 -17.07 7.35 -3.54
C LEU A 72 -16.07 6.21 -3.32
N LEU A 73 -16.37 5.30 -2.38
CA LEU A 73 -15.47 4.19 -2.03
C LEU A 73 -15.17 3.21 -3.19
N LYS A 74 -15.97 3.25 -4.27
CA LYS A 74 -15.65 2.53 -5.51
C LYS A 74 -14.26 2.87 -6.07
N ASN A 75 -13.72 4.04 -5.73
CA ASN A 75 -12.39 4.48 -6.19
C ASN A 75 -11.23 3.68 -5.56
N ILE A 76 -11.49 2.91 -4.49
CA ILE A 76 -10.49 2.09 -3.79
C ILE A 76 -10.88 0.60 -3.78
N GLU A 77 -11.89 0.19 -4.56
CA GLU A 77 -12.41 -1.19 -4.52
C GLU A 77 -11.33 -2.22 -4.86
N ASP A 78 -10.44 -1.89 -5.79
CA ASP A 78 -9.29 -2.73 -6.14
C ASP A 78 -8.25 -2.84 -5.02
N ILE A 79 -8.02 -1.76 -4.27
CA ILE A 79 -7.17 -1.76 -3.07
C ILE A 79 -7.77 -2.65 -1.99
N LEU A 80 -9.08 -2.55 -1.75
CA LEU A 80 -9.78 -3.37 -0.76
C LEU A 80 -9.81 -4.84 -1.18
N HIS A 81 -9.98 -5.12 -2.47
CA HIS A 81 -9.91 -6.48 -3.00
C HIS A 81 -8.52 -7.08 -2.80
N PHE A 82 -7.47 -6.34 -3.18
CA PHE A 82 -6.09 -6.75 -2.93
C PHE A 82 -5.82 -6.95 -1.44
N GLU A 83 -6.36 -6.09 -0.58
CA GLU A 83 -6.22 -6.20 0.87
C GLU A 83 -6.74 -7.56 1.37
N GLU A 84 -7.94 -7.94 0.93
CA GLU A 84 -8.56 -9.21 1.30
C GLU A 84 -7.83 -10.42 0.72
N GLU A 85 -7.31 -10.32 -0.51
CA GLU A 85 -6.60 -11.43 -1.17
C GLU A 85 -5.33 -11.88 -0.43
N ILE A 86 -4.63 -10.97 0.25
CA ILE A 86 -3.35 -11.24 0.92
C ILE A 86 -3.44 -11.17 2.46
N LYS A 87 -4.65 -10.98 2.97
CA LYS A 87 -4.92 -10.87 4.41
C LYS A 87 -4.46 -12.10 5.18
N ASN A 88 -4.55 -13.28 4.58
CA ASN A 88 -4.13 -14.55 5.20
C ASN A 88 -2.61 -14.68 5.34
N GLN A 89 -1.84 -13.82 4.66
CA GLN A 89 -0.38 -13.78 4.68
C GLN A 89 0.13 -12.65 5.57
N THR A 90 -0.77 -11.84 6.13
CA THR A 90 -0.43 -10.73 7.02
C THR A 90 -0.80 -11.06 8.47
N LEU A 91 0.03 -10.62 9.41
CA LEU A 91 -0.34 -10.65 10.83
C LEU A 91 -1.50 -9.68 11.11
N GLU A 92 -2.43 -10.10 11.97
CA GLU A 92 -3.60 -9.28 12.30
C GLU A 92 -3.18 -7.96 12.98
N GLY A 93 -3.87 -6.87 12.63
CA GLY A 93 -3.59 -5.53 13.16
C GLY A 93 -2.55 -4.75 12.34
N TYR A 94 -1.88 -5.37 11.37
CA TYR A 94 -0.96 -4.68 10.46
C TYR A 94 -1.63 -4.37 9.13
N GLY A 95 -1.56 -3.10 8.69
CA GLY A 95 -2.21 -2.61 7.47
C GLY A 95 -1.26 -2.29 6.32
N ARG A 96 -0.04 -2.83 6.33
CA ARG A 96 1.01 -2.49 5.33
C ARG A 96 0.63 -2.88 3.90
N HIS A 97 -0.16 -3.94 3.74
CA HIS A 97 -0.69 -4.35 2.44
C HIS A 97 -1.65 -3.32 1.81
N PHE A 98 -2.53 -2.71 2.61
CA PHE A 98 -3.37 -1.60 2.13
C PHE A 98 -2.50 -0.41 1.69
N LEU A 99 -1.48 -0.04 2.48
CA LEU A 99 -0.58 1.06 2.14
C LEU A 99 0.21 0.79 0.87
N TYR A 100 0.68 -0.43 0.66
CA TYR A 100 1.34 -0.86 -0.56
C TYR A 100 0.43 -0.72 -1.78
N ALA A 101 -0.79 -1.26 -1.72
CA ALA A 101 -1.77 -1.12 -2.80
C ALA A 101 -2.11 0.35 -3.10
N PHE A 102 -2.29 1.16 -2.06
CA PHE A 102 -2.50 2.60 -2.20
C PHE A 102 -1.31 3.30 -2.88
N TYR A 103 -0.07 2.97 -2.49
CA TYR A 103 1.14 3.49 -3.12
C TYR A 103 1.21 3.15 -4.62
N ILE A 104 1.00 1.88 -4.98
CA ILE A 104 1.02 1.44 -6.38
C ILE A 104 -0.06 2.18 -7.19
N LYS A 105 -1.26 2.33 -6.64
CA LYS A 105 -2.35 3.06 -7.31
C LYS A 105 -2.03 4.54 -7.51
N MET A 106 -1.46 5.20 -6.51
CA MET A 106 -0.99 6.58 -6.61
C MET A 106 0.09 6.74 -7.68
N ASN A 107 1.04 5.81 -7.72
CA ASN A 107 2.11 5.79 -8.72
C ASN A 107 1.55 5.60 -10.14
N LEU A 108 0.59 4.69 -10.32
CA LEU A 108 -0.10 4.47 -11.59
C LEU A 108 -0.76 5.76 -12.12
N TYR A 109 -1.47 6.50 -11.27
CA TYR A 109 -2.06 7.77 -11.68
C TYR A 109 -1.01 8.84 -12.00
N TYR A 110 0.09 8.88 -11.24
CA TYR A 110 1.22 9.75 -11.54
C TYR A 110 1.80 9.48 -12.94
N ILE A 111 2.06 8.20 -13.26
CA ILE A 111 2.60 7.81 -14.57
C ILE A 111 1.61 8.12 -15.69
N LYS A 112 0.31 7.82 -15.51
CA LYS A 112 -0.73 8.16 -16.49
C LYS A 112 -0.75 9.66 -16.82
N ARG A 113 -0.54 10.51 -15.80
CA ARG A 113 -0.51 11.96 -15.97
C ARG A 113 0.75 12.43 -16.71
N THR A 114 1.91 11.83 -16.42
CA THR A 114 3.18 12.22 -17.05
C THR A 114 3.37 11.61 -18.44
N ASN A 115 2.71 10.49 -18.74
CA ASN A 115 2.76 9.82 -20.03
C ASN A 115 1.34 9.37 -20.50
N PRO A 116 0.46 10.28 -20.90
CA PRO A 116 -0.94 9.95 -21.21
C PRO A 116 -1.13 9.00 -22.40
N LYS A 117 -0.10 8.80 -23.24
CA LYS A 117 -0.15 7.91 -24.42
C LYS A 117 0.35 6.49 -24.13
N GLY A 118 0.84 6.22 -22.93
CA GLY A 118 1.29 4.89 -22.53
C GLY A 118 0.15 3.90 -22.35
N THR A 119 0.45 2.62 -22.56
CA THR A 119 -0.44 1.53 -22.17
C THR A 119 -0.15 1.15 -20.72
N TYR A 120 -1.19 1.09 -19.90
CA TYR A 120 -1.08 0.82 -18.47
C TYR A 120 -1.91 -0.37 -18.05
N HIS A 121 -1.31 -1.28 -17.31
CA HIS A 121 -2.05 -2.32 -16.61
C HIS A 121 -2.60 -1.75 -15.30
N ASN A 122 -3.91 -1.85 -15.09
CA ASN A 122 -4.58 -1.36 -13.87
C ASN A 122 -4.47 -2.34 -12.70
N HIS A 123 -3.66 -3.40 -12.81
CA HIS A 123 -3.49 -4.38 -11.75
C HIS A 123 -2.43 -3.89 -10.75
N LEU A 124 -2.77 -3.93 -9.46
CA LEU A 124 -1.84 -3.59 -8.37
C LEU A 124 -0.66 -4.56 -8.29
N MET A 125 -0.90 -5.81 -8.70
CA MET A 125 0.08 -6.89 -8.74
C MET A 125 -0.42 -7.96 -9.72
N SER A 126 0.49 -8.66 -10.41
CA SER A 126 0.09 -9.74 -11.32
C SER A 126 -0.47 -10.93 -10.54
N LYS A 127 -1.43 -11.66 -11.14
CA LYS A 127 -2.01 -12.87 -10.54
C LYS A 127 -0.93 -13.88 -10.14
N SER A 128 0.04 -14.14 -11.03
CA SER A 128 1.20 -14.98 -10.74
C SER A 128 1.94 -14.58 -9.47
N SER A 129 2.18 -13.28 -9.28
CA SER A 129 2.88 -12.80 -8.09
C SER A 129 2.02 -12.99 -6.83
N ILE A 130 0.71 -12.74 -6.90
CA ILE A 130 -0.24 -12.97 -5.80
C ILE A 130 -0.25 -14.46 -5.42
N GLU A 131 -0.30 -15.37 -6.39
CA GLU A 131 -0.30 -16.82 -6.15
C GLU A 131 1.03 -17.30 -5.54
N VAL A 132 2.16 -16.68 -5.87
CA VAL A 132 3.43 -16.95 -5.18
C VAL A 132 3.37 -16.45 -3.73
N VAL A 133 2.89 -15.23 -3.48
CA VAL A 133 2.71 -14.70 -2.10
C VAL A 133 1.78 -15.60 -1.28
N LYS A 134 0.68 -16.07 -1.85
CA LYS A 134 -0.29 -16.94 -1.17
C LYS A 134 0.29 -18.31 -0.80
N SER A 135 1.34 -18.77 -1.49
CA SER A 135 1.99 -20.05 -1.21
C SER A 135 2.84 -20.05 0.08
N PHE A 136 3.15 -18.88 0.64
CA PHE A 136 3.86 -18.79 1.91
C PHE A 136 2.92 -19.14 3.08
N SER A 137 3.35 -20.09 3.90
CA SER A 137 2.59 -20.53 5.08
C SER A 137 2.73 -19.61 6.29
N ARG A 138 3.81 -18.82 6.35
CA ARG A 138 4.09 -17.92 7.47
C ARG A 138 3.52 -16.53 7.20
N LYS A 139 2.75 -16.02 8.17
CA LYS A 139 2.30 -14.63 8.18
C LYS A 139 3.46 -13.69 8.49
N THR A 140 3.47 -12.51 7.86
CA THR A 140 4.48 -11.47 8.10
C THR A 140 3.82 -10.15 8.49
N ILE A 141 4.56 -9.31 9.22
CA ILE A 141 4.20 -7.91 9.48
C ILE A 141 4.44 -7.08 8.21
N ASP A 142 5.56 -7.36 7.55
CA ASP A 142 6.09 -6.62 6.41
C ASP A 142 5.68 -7.25 5.07
N ILE A 143 4.37 -7.41 4.91
CA ILE A 143 3.77 -8.06 3.73
C ILE A 143 4.01 -7.27 2.44
N ASP A 144 4.12 -5.95 2.53
CA ASP A 144 4.47 -5.04 1.45
C ASP A 144 5.86 -5.31 0.87
N TRP A 145 6.88 -5.48 1.72
CA TRP A 145 8.23 -5.83 1.27
C TRP A 145 8.25 -7.21 0.59
N LEU A 146 7.50 -8.17 1.11
CA LEU A 146 7.33 -9.48 0.48
C LEU A 146 6.64 -9.36 -0.89
N CYS A 147 5.49 -8.66 -0.95
CA CYS A 147 4.74 -8.46 -2.18
C CYS A 147 5.61 -7.80 -3.26
N MET A 148 6.32 -6.73 -2.93
CA MET A 148 7.17 -6.01 -3.88
C MET A 148 8.36 -6.86 -4.35
N SER A 149 8.99 -7.61 -3.44
CA SER A 149 10.08 -8.54 -3.80
C SER A 149 9.59 -9.62 -4.76
N ILE A 150 8.48 -10.30 -4.43
CA ILE A 150 7.92 -11.35 -5.26
C ILE A 150 7.48 -10.81 -6.61
N HIS A 151 6.88 -9.61 -6.65
CA HIS A 151 6.47 -8.97 -7.90
C HIS A 151 7.66 -8.81 -8.85
N HIS A 152 8.77 -8.25 -8.38
CA HIS A 152 9.98 -8.09 -9.20
C HIS A 152 10.62 -9.41 -9.60
N PHE A 153 10.68 -10.39 -8.70
CA PHE A 153 11.24 -11.69 -9.07
C PHE A 153 10.38 -12.41 -10.11
N VAL A 154 9.05 -12.34 -10.03
CA VAL A 154 8.17 -12.87 -11.07
C VAL A 154 8.36 -12.12 -12.39
N GLU A 155 8.49 -10.79 -12.34
CA GLU A 155 8.70 -9.97 -13.54
C GLU A 155 10.02 -10.28 -14.26
N TYR A 156 11.12 -10.45 -13.52
CA TYR A 156 12.45 -10.62 -14.10
C TYR A 156 12.88 -12.07 -14.33
N LEU A 157 12.43 -13.00 -13.50
CA LEU A 157 12.83 -14.41 -13.58
C LEU A 157 11.73 -15.31 -14.14
N GLY A 158 10.47 -14.86 -14.11
CA GLY A 158 9.29 -15.67 -14.39
C GLY A 158 8.83 -16.46 -13.16
N GLU A 159 7.54 -16.80 -13.15
CA GLU A 159 6.90 -17.54 -12.05
C GLU A 159 7.54 -18.91 -11.81
N ASP A 160 7.74 -19.70 -12.86
CA ASP A 160 8.25 -21.07 -12.75
C ASP A 160 9.64 -21.11 -12.11
N LYS A 161 10.53 -20.21 -12.55
CA LYS A 161 11.90 -20.16 -12.03
C LYS A 161 11.91 -19.73 -10.57
N LEU A 162 11.10 -18.75 -10.20
CA LEU A 162 10.97 -18.31 -8.82
C LEU A 162 10.44 -19.45 -7.93
N ARG A 163 9.38 -20.14 -8.35
CA ARG A 163 8.83 -21.28 -7.61
C ARG A 163 9.83 -22.41 -7.44
N GLN A 164 10.61 -22.73 -8.48
CA GLN A 164 11.67 -23.73 -8.39
C GLN A 164 12.67 -23.38 -7.30
N VAL A 165 13.22 -22.16 -7.32
CA VAL A 165 14.24 -21.73 -6.34
C VAL A 165 13.66 -21.72 -4.92
N LEU A 166 12.41 -21.27 -4.73
CA LEU A 166 11.75 -21.29 -3.43
C LEU A 166 11.50 -22.72 -2.92
N ALA A 167 11.13 -23.65 -3.80
CA ALA A 167 10.93 -25.07 -3.45
C ALA A 167 12.23 -25.76 -3.02
N GLU A 168 13.37 -25.34 -3.59
CA GLU A 168 14.71 -25.79 -3.22
C GLU A 168 15.21 -25.15 -1.91
N GLY A 169 14.41 -24.29 -1.26
CA GLY A 169 14.77 -23.59 -0.03
C GLY A 169 15.63 -22.34 -0.26
N GLY A 170 15.65 -21.83 -1.49
CA GLY A 170 16.42 -20.67 -1.88
C GLY A 170 16.04 -19.40 -1.12
N SER A 171 17.07 -18.62 -0.77
CA SER A 171 17.00 -17.36 -0.07
C SER A 171 16.83 -16.17 -1.01
N TYR A 172 16.45 -15.01 -0.45
CA TYR A 172 16.47 -13.73 -1.17
C TYR A 172 17.83 -13.45 -1.82
N LYS A 173 18.93 -13.72 -1.11
CA LYS A 173 20.29 -13.48 -1.62
C LYS A 173 20.59 -14.31 -2.86
N GLU A 174 20.05 -15.52 -2.96
CA GLU A 174 20.21 -16.38 -4.14
C GLU A 174 19.36 -15.88 -5.31
N LEU A 175 18.09 -15.53 -5.07
CA LEU A 175 17.23 -14.92 -6.09
C LEU A 175 17.81 -13.61 -6.64
N TYR A 176 18.31 -12.75 -5.76
CA TYR A 176 18.91 -11.46 -6.13
C TYR A 176 20.18 -11.62 -6.98
N LYS A 177 20.96 -12.69 -6.76
CA LYS A 177 22.13 -13.01 -7.59
C LYS A 177 21.76 -13.42 -9.02
N LEU A 178 20.55 -13.91 -9.27
CA LEU A 178 20.08 -14.28 -10.60
C LEU A 178 19.73 -13.05 -11.46
N LEU A 179 19.56 -11.89 -10.84
CA LEU A 179 19.25 -10.64 -11.53
C LEU A 179 20.50 -10.03 -12.18
N SER A 180 20.30 -9.39 -13.33
CA SER A 180 21.29 -8.51 -13.95
C SER A 180 21.44 -7.19 -13.17
N GLU A 181 22.57 -6.49 -13.34
CA GLU A 181 22.79 -5.19 -12.69
C GLU A 181 21.68 -4.16 -12.95
N PRO A 182 21.16 -3.97 -14.18
CA PRO A 182 20.04 -3.06 -14.41
C PRO A 182 18.76 -3.44 -13.64
N GLN A 183 18.47 -4.75 -13.53
CA GLN A 183 17.31 -5.23 -12.77
C GLN A 183 17.51 -4.98 -11.27
N ARG A 184 18.70 -5.27 -10.73
CA ARG A 184 19.05 -4.97 -9.33
C ARG A 184 18.91 -3.49 -9.01
N TYR A 185 19.42 -2.62 -9.89
CA TYR A 185 19.28 -1.18 -9.77
C TYR A 185 17.80 -0.75 -9.70
N SER A 186 16.98 -1.26 -10.62
CA SER A 186 15.54 -0.94 -10.67
C SER A 186 14.80 -1.40 -9.40
N ILE A 187 15.08 -2.60 -8.89
CA ILE A 187 14.49 -3.07 -7.62
C ILE A 187 14.85 -2.12 -6.47
N ASN A 188 16.13 -1.76 -6.35
CA ASN A 188 16.58 -0.89 -5.27
C ASN A 188 15.94 0.50 -5.36
N GLU A 189 15.84 1.07 -6.56
CA GLU A 189 15.15 2.35 -6.77
C GLU A 189 13.68 2.29 -6.33
N ASN A 190 12.98 1.21 -6.67
CA ASN A 190 11.58 1.01 -6.25
C ASN A 190 11.46 0.83 -4.75
N PHE A 191 12.37 0.07 -4.13
CA PHE A 191 12.40 -0.15 -2.69
C PHE A 191 12.65 1.16 -1.93
N LEU A 192 13.62 1.96 -2.38
CA LEU A 192 13.94 3.27 -1.80
C LEU A 192 12.79 4.26 -1.96
N SER A 193 12.17 4.29 -3.13
CA SER A 193 11.02 5.14 -3.41
C SER A 193 9.84 4.80 -2.50
N TYR A 194 9.57 3.50 -2.34
CA TYR A 194 8.52 3.03 -1.45
C TYR A 194 8.84 3.33 0.03
N ALA A 195 10.06 3.00 0.48
CA ALA A 195 10.53 3.27 1.85
C ALA A 195 10.32 4.73 2.25
N SER A 196 10.75 5.64 1.39
CA SER A 196 10.58 7.08 1.56
C SER A 196 9.10 7.49 1.66
N SER A 197 8.23 6.87 0.85
CA SER A 197 6.80 7.16 0.83
C SER A 197 6.07 6.79 2.13
N ILE A 198 6.50 5.71 2.79
CA ILE A 198 5.91 5.25 4.05
C ILE A 198 6.71 5.67 5.29
N ARG A 199 7.82 6.39 5.10
CA ARG A 199 8.78 6.79 6.15
C ARG A 199 9.30 5.58 6.94
N ASP A 200 9.63 4.52 6.22
CA ASP A 200 10.19 3.32 6.80
C ASP A 200 11.71 3.31 6.61
N ASP A 201 12.44 3.34 7.72
CA ASP A 201 13.90 3.30 7.74
C ASP A 201 14.43 1.85 7.78
N SER A 202 13.56 0.85 7.95
CA SER A 202 13.95 -0.57 8.05
C SER A 202 14.68 -1.15 6.81
N PRO A 203 14.35 -0.81 5.55
CA PRO A 203 15.06 -1.41 4.40
C PRO A 203 16.55 -1.03 4.35
N PHE A 204 16.97 0.03 5.05
CA PHE A 204 18.36 0.48 5.09
C PHE A 204 19.25 -0.33 6.05
N LEU A 205 18.68 -1.18 6.92
CA LEU A 205 19.44 -1.97 7.89
C LEU A 205 20.09 -3.22 7.28
N PHE A 206 19.67 -3.65 6.08
CA PHE A 206 20.33 -4.76 5.36
C PHE A 206 21.68 -4.37 4.75
N ALA A 207 22.05 -3.08 4.75
CA ALA A 207 23.35 -2.59 4.30
C ALA A 207 24.44 -2.62 5.40
N GLN A 208 24.11 -3.06 6.63
CA GLN A 208 25.05 -3.13 7.75
C GLN A 208 25.47 -4.56 8.14
N VAL A 209 25.43 -5.52 7.21
CA VAL A 209 26.01 -6.87 7.42
C VAL A 209 27.07 -7.18 6.38
#